data_AF-A0A0Q6G7Y0-F1
#
_entry.id   AF-A0A0Q6G7Y0-F1
#
_cell.length_a   1.000
_cell.length_b   1.000
_cell.length_c   1.000
_cell.angle_alpha   90.00
_cell.angle_beta   90.00
_cell.angle_gamma   90.00
#
_symmetry.space_group_name_H-M   'P 1'
#
loop_
_entity.id
_entity.type
_entity.pdbx_description
1 polymer ?
#
loop_
_entity_poly.entity_id
_entity_poly.type
_entity_poly.pdbx_seq_one_letter_code
_entity_poly.pdbx_strand_id
1 'polypeptide(L)'
;MGAQHDVVTADMVPRLDLQTDELRQVVAEMRATAVTARDASSRVLTGWKMLDSSYQAPESPAVLAVMDEAADGAVDYGSILDIVSGALVAFADDIDVAKAQLKTIAADVADLGTAARDVDDWQDSSRLVATNDGIISRIAQLQTAVTEAEPLCTAAIRGAAEAPRTDPTTQARDIIADLFGFSSDRHVDRIEELLAGAADPYSTAMYGHLELLRDGMVSGTYDGDAVFEAFQRLTPEQVANLEQYLGSVHAMGHSDLVATFSSQLLAGLGTESQVRTMIDSLPSLEPKVSDEVTGWVATDREKIMKGLENAQYEDVNQGAGQDCWLLAGLGAALVSRPQQIKDNITANANGTYTVTLYPDGKATEVTVSGDVPVNQRGRAYYAHPGRAQGQVNWVGIYEKAAAQLIGGGSYDGLTAGHPASGIEITTGRDTETYGPGFRNTGDVTVGQIDEMLKAGRPITCLTQFRGSDAAILSWHVYFVTDVNTDGTIVLQNPWGRGDETGVQDELRLSEDQFNQTFELESSGL
;
A
#
# COMPACT_ATOMS: atom_id res chain seq x y z
N MET A 1 -63.27 -52.26 -8.09
CA MET A 1 -63.11 -50.90 -8.61
C MET A 1 -61.66 -50.79 -9.04
N GLY A 2 -61.39 -50.85 -10.35
CA GLY A 2 -60.06 -50.54 -10.86
C GLY A 2 -59.81 -49.04 -10.71
N ALA A 3 -58.54 -48.65 -10.51
CA ALA A 3 -58.18 -47.24 -10.61
C ALA A 3 -58.48 -46.76 -12.04
N GLN A 4 -59.04 -45.56 -12.17
CA GLN A 4 -59.23 -44.93 -13.47
C GLN A 4 -57.90 -44.26 -13.83
N HIS A 5 -57.16 -44.83 -14.78
CA HIS A 5 -55.89 -44.27 -15.25
C HIS A 5 -56.20 -43.24 -16.34
N ASP A 6 -55.87 -41.98 -16.06
CA ASP A 6 -55.98 -40.90 -17.05
C ASP A 6 -54.95 -41.11 -18.18
N VAL A 7 -55.36 -40.84 -19.41
CA VAL A 7 -54.50 -40.93 -20.61
C VAL A 7 -53.56 -39.74 -20.64
N VAL A 8 -52.26 -39.95 -20.77
CA VAL A 8 -51.34 -38.83 -21.00
C VAL A 8 -51.50 -38.26 -22.41
N THR A 9 -51.71 -36.94 -22.50
CA THR A 9 -51.89 -36.23 -23.77
C THR A 9 -50.82 -35.15 -23.96
N ALA A 10 -50.63 -34.69 -25.21
CA ALA A 10 -49.54 -33.77 -25.56
C ALA A 10 -49.67 -32.39 -24.89
N ASP A 11 -50.87 -31.97 -24.51
CA ASP A 11 -51.16 -30.76 -23.73
C ASP A 11 -50.81 -30.87 -22.24
N MET A 12 -50.60 -32.10 -21.73
CA MET A 12 -50.11 -32.33 -20.36
C MET A 12 -48.58 -32.20 -20.24
N VAL A 13 -47.87 -32.04 -21.36
CA VAL A 13 -46.41 -31.85 -21.38
C VAL A 13 -46.09 -30.35 -21.20
N PRO A 14 -45.39 -29.94 -20.12
CA PRO A 14 -45.07 -28.53 -19.88
C PRO A 14 -44.24 -27.88 -21.00
N ARG A 15 -44.37 -26.57 -21.17
CA ARG A 15 -43.46 -25.75 -22.01
C ARG A 15 -42.50 -24.98 -21.12
N LEU A 16 -41.27 -24.77 -21.62
CA LEU A 16 -40.17 -24.20 -20.85
C LEU A 16 -39.29 -23.34 -21.77
N ASP A 17 -39.72 -22.09 -21.96
CA ASP A 17 -39.21 -21.18 -23.00
C ASP A 17 -38.06 -20.26 -22.50
N LEU A 18 -37.37 -20.63 -21.43
CA LEU A 18 -36.26 -19.84 -20.85
C LEU A 18 -35.05 -19.78 -21.81
N GLN A 19 -34.57 -18.57 -22.10
CA GLN A 19 -33.40 -18.32 -22.97
C GLN A 19 -32.08 -18.52 -22.20
N THR A 20 -31.70 -19.79 -22.02
CA THR A 20 -30.52 -20.21 -21.26
C THR A 20 -29.19 -19.74 -21.85
N ASP A 21 -29.12 -19.51 -23.18
CA ASP A 21 -27.91 -18.97 -23.82
C ASP A 21 -27.70 -17.48 -23.53
N GLU A 22 -28.78 -16.68 -23.46
CA GLU A 22 -28.70 -15.26 -23.07
C GLU A 22 -28.36 -15.12 -21.59
N LEU A 23 -28.93 -15.99 -20.73
CA LEU A 23 -28.54 -16.09 -19.32
C LEU A 23 -27.04 -16.43 -19.16
N ARG A 24 -26.50 -17.33 -20.00
CA ARG A 24 -25.05 -17.64 -20.02
C ARG A 24 -24.20 -16.49 -20.54
N GLN A 25 -24.70 -15.65 -21.46
CA GLN A 25 -24.01 -14.44 -21.88
C GLN A 25 -23.93 -13.42 -20.72
N VAL A 26 -25.03 -13.16 -20.03
CA VAL A 26 -25.05 -12.29 -18.84
C VAL A 26 -24.09 -12.82 -17.77
N VAL A 27 -24.06 -14.13 -17.52
CA VAL A 27 -23.07 -14.74 -16.61
C VAL A 27 -21.63 -14.55 -17.10
N ALA A 28 -21.35 -14.62 -18.41
CA ALA A 28 -20.02 -14.35 -18.93
C ALA A 28 -19.58 -12.88 -18.68
N GLU A 29 -20.51 -11.93 -18.81
CA GLU A 29 -20.29 -10.51 -18.50
C GLU A 29 -20.11 -10.27 -16.98
N MET A 30 -20.88 -10.95 -16.13
CA MET A 30 -20.70 -10.93 -14.66
C MET A 30 -19.32 -11.49 -14.26
N ARG A 31 -18.88 -12.59 -14.87
CA ARG A 31 -17.53 -13.16 -14.63
C ARG A 31 -16.42 -12.25 -15.15
N ALA A 32 -16.58 -11.64 -16.32
CA ALA A 32 -15.64 -10.64 -16.83
C ALA A 32 -15.55 -9.42 -15.91
N THR A 33 -16.67 -9.02 -15.31
CA THR A 33 -16.73 -7.95 -14.29
C THR A 33 -16.03 -8.38 -12.99
N ALA A 34 -16.25 -9.61 -12.50
CA ALA A 34 -15.55 -10.16 -11.34
C ALA A 34 -14.03 -10.26 -11.55
N VAL A 35 -13.58 -10.69 -12.73
CA VAL A 35 -12.16 -10.65 -13.12
C VAL A 35 -11.64 -9.22 -13.15
N THR A 36 -12.36 -8.29 -13.79
CA THR A 36 -11.95 -6.88 -13.89
C THR A 36 -11.88 -6.22 -12.51
N ALA A 37 -12.80 -6.53 -11.60
CA ALA A 37 -12.81 -6.03 -10.22
C ALA A 37 -11.63 -6.58 -9.42
N ARG A 38 -11.33 -7.88 -9.52
CA ARG A 38 -10.14 -8.50 -8.89
C ARG A 38 -8.84 -7.99 -9.49
N ASP A 39 -8.78 -7.73 -10.79
CA ASP A 39 -7.62 -7.19 -11.49
C ASP A 39 -7.39 -5.71 -11.15
N ALA A 40 -8.46 -4.92 -11.05
CA ALA A 40 -8.40 -3.54 -10.61
C ALA A 40 -8.03 -3.47 -9.14
N SER A 41 -8.66 -4.28 -8.28
CA SER A 41 -8.29 -4.47 -6.89
C SER A 41 -6.85 -4.93 -6.74
N SER A 42 -6.36 -5.90 -7.53
CA SER A 42 -4.97 -6.36 -7.51
C SER A 42 -4.00 -5.30 -8.00
N ARG A 43 -4.35 -4.47 -8.99
CA ARG A 43 -3.55 -3.31 -9.41
C ARG A 43 -3.61 -2.14 -8.44
N VAL A 44 -4.72 -1.94 -7.74
CA VAL A 44 -4.84 -1.00 -6.62
C VAL A 44 -4.00 -1.54 -5.47
N LEU A 45 -4.08 -2.81 -5.13
CA LEU A 45 -3.27 -3.50 -4.13
C LEU A 45 -1.79 -3.64 -4.53
N THR A 46 -1.44 -3.57 -5.82
CA THR A 46 -0.05 -3.62 -6.31
C THR A 46 0.52 -2.22 -6.52
N GLY A 47 -0.32 -1.26 -6.90
CA GLY A 47 -0.07 0.17 -6.77
C GLY A 47 0.18 0.46 -5.29
N TRP A 48 -0.81 0.27 -4.43
CA TRP A 48 -0.71 0.16 -2.97
C TRP A 48 -0.02 -1.15 -2.47
N LYS A 49 0.96 -1.72 -3.20
CA LYS A 49 2.05 -2.52 -2.59
C LYS A 49 3.39 -1.95 -3.00
N MET A 50 3.64 -1.76 -4.31
CA MET A 50 4.83 -1.04 -4.78
C MET A 50 4.86 0.42 -4.35
N LEU A 51 3.74 0.97 -3.89
CA LEU A 51 3.65 2.29 -3.29
C LEU A 51 3.62 2.22 -1.74
N ASP A 52 4.11 1.16 -1.11
CA ASP A 52 4.75 1.23 0.22
C ASP A 52 6.15 1.85 0.12
N SER A 53 6.66 2.36 1.24
CA SER A 53 8.00 2.87 1.47
C SER A 53 8.31 4.19 0.74
N SER A 54 8.42 5.27 1.51
CA SER A 54 8.70 6.70 1.23
C SER A 54 7.55 7.60 0.81
N TYR A 55 6.29 7.48 1.22
CA TYR A 55 5.50 6.53 2.02
C TYR A 55 6.01 5.96 3.36
N GLN A 56 5.84 6.63 4.51
CA GLN A 56 5.64 6.00 5.85
C GLN A 56 4.86 6.95 6.77
N ALA A 57 3.64 6.57 7.13
CA ALA A 57 2.71 7.28 8.00
C ALA A 57 1.93 6.24 8.83
N PRO A 58 1.19 6.60 9.88
CA PRO A 58 0.82 5.74 11.03
C PRO A 58 0.39 4.32 10.75
N GLU A 59 -0.33 4.16 9.65
CA GLU A 59 -1.74 4.46 9.72
C GLU A 59 -2.43 3.28 9.08
N SER A 60 -1.82 2.10 8.86
CA SER A 60 -2.48 1.03 8.09
C SER A 60 -2.11 -0.43 8.32
N PRO A 61 -1.68 -0.89 9.51
CA PRO A 61 -1.92 -2.30 9.83
C PRO A 61 -3.29 -2.77 9.35
N ALA A 62 -4.32 -1.91 9.39
CA ALA A 62 -5.54 -2.13 8.63
C ALA A 62 -6.06 -1.03 7.65
N VAL A 63 -5.23 -0.33 6.84
CA VAL A 63 -5.60 0.08 5.44
C VAL A 63 -4.83 -0.66 4.39
N LEU A 64 -3.63 -1.18 4.62
CA LEU A 64 -3.38 -2.42 3.92
C LEU A 64 -4.23 -3.53 4.49
N ALA A 65 -4.88 -3.43 5.65
CA ALA A 65 -6.04 -4.29 5.96
C ALA A 65 -7.46 -3.68 5.87
N VAL A 66 -7.65 -2.46 5.35
CA VAL A 66 -8.95 -1.92 4.83
C VAL A 66 -8.90 -1.87 3.30
N MET A 67 -7.72 -1.91 2.69
CA MET A 67 -7.45 -2.21 1.29
C MET A 67 -7.11 -3.69 1.10
N ASP A 68 -6.59 -4.44 2.09
CA ASP A 68 -6.74 -5.91 2.09
C ASP A 68 -8.19 -6.24 2.47
N GLU A 69 -8.91 -5.59 3.41
CA GLU A 69 -10.35 -5.89 3.61
C GLU A 69 -11.26 -5.34 2.49
N ALA A 70 -10.84 -4.33 1.71
CA ALA A 70 -11.51 -3.96 0.45
C ALA A 70 -10.99 -4.73 -0.77
N ALA A 71 -9.80 -5.35 -0.72
CA ALA A 71 -9.33 -6.27 -1.76
C ALA A 71 -9.91 -7.67 -1.54
N ASP A 72 -9.90 -8.18 -0.32
CA ASP A 72 -10.68 -9.31 0.18
C ASP A 72 -12.17 -9.01 -0.01
N GLY A 73 -12.66 -7.81 0.27
CA GLY A 73 -14.03 -7.39 -0.08
C GLY A 73 -14.31 -7.41 -1.59
N ALA A 74 -13.34 -7.07 -2.44
CA ALA A 74 -13.44 -7.19 -3.90
C ALA A 74 -13.25 -8.64 -4.41
N VAL A 75 -12.51 -9.47 -3.69
CA VAL A 75 -12.30 -10.90 -3.95
C VAL A 75 -13.54 -11.69 -3.51
N ASP A 76 -14.14 -11.34 -2.38
CA ASP A 76 -15.40 -11.84 -1.85
C ASP A 76 -16.56 -11.36 -2.70
N TYR A 77 -16.60 -10.09 -3.12
CA TYR A 77 -17.55 -9.62 -4.14
C TYR A 77 -17.40 -10.43 -5.44
N GLY A 78 -16.17 -10.60 -5.93
CA GLY A 78 -15.91 -11.45 -7.09
C GLY A 78 -16.32 -12.91 -6.87
N SER A 79 -16.18 -13.42 -5.65
CA SER A 79 -16.52 -14.81 -5.29
C SER A 79 -18.02 -15.00 -5.11
N ILE A 80 -18.74 -13.99 -4.60
CA ILE A 80 -20.20 -13.90 -4.60
C ILE A 80 -20.69 -13.85 -6.05
N LEU A 81 -20.09 -13.02 -6.91
CA LEU A 81 -20.41 -13.00 -8.35
C LEU A 81 -20.14 -14.36 -9.01
N ASP A 82 -19.08 -15.08 -8.65
CA ASP A 82 -18.81 -16.43 -9.17
C ASP A 82 -19.76 -17.50 -8.62
N ILE A 83 -20.19 -17.41 -7.35
CA ILE A 83 -21.18 -18.30 -6.73
C ILE A 83 -22.56 -18.06 -7.38
N VAL A 84 -22.97 -16.79 -7.53
CA VAL A 84 -24.22 -16.41 -8.22
C VAL A 84 -24.15 -16.84 -9.69
N SER A 85 -23.06 -16.56 -10.38
CA SER A 85 -22.81 -17.03 -11.76
C SER A 85 -22.85 -18.56 -11.87
N GLY A 86 -22.30 -19.28 -10.89
CA GLY A 86 -22.31 -20.73 -10.82
C GLY A 86 -23.72 -21.29 -10.59
N ALA A 87 -24.50 -20.69 -9.69
CA ALA A 87 -25.89 -21.06 -9.42
C ALA A 87 -26.80 -20.77 -10.62
N LEU A 88 -26.59 -19.66 -11.34
CA LEU A 88 -27.32 -19.32 -12.56
C LEU A 88 -26.95 -20.24 -13.74
N VAL A 89 -25.69 -20.67 -13.87
CA VAL A 89 -25.28 -21.67 -14.87
C VAL A 89 -25.81 -23.05 -14.53
N ALA A 90 -25.74 -23.48 -13.27
CA ALA A 90 -26.32 -24.76 -12.84
C ALA A 90 -27.83 -24.80 -13.09
N PHE A 91 -28.54 -23.71 -12.78
CA PHE A 91 -29.96 -23.56 -13.12
C PHE A 91 -30.18 -23.62 -14.64
N ALA A 92 -29.38 -22.93 -15.45
CA ALA A 92 -29.47 -23.00 -16.91
C ALA A 92 -29.23 -24.42 -17.45
N ASP A 93 -28.30 -25.17 -16.86
CA ASP A 93 -27.97 -26.55 -17.23
C ASP A 93 -29.10 -27.52 -16.82
N ASP A 94 -29.66 -27.40 -15.61
CA ASP A 94 -30.82 -28.17 -15.15
C ASP A 94 -32.06 -27.91 -16.03
N ILE A 95 -32.28 -26.66 -16.43
CA ILE A 95 -33.35 -26.25 -17.35
C ILE A 95 -33.12 -26.82 -18.76
N ASP A 96 -31.88 -26.92 -19.24
CA ASP A 96 -31.59 -27.52 -20.54
C ASP A 96 -31.69 -29.07 -20.51
N VAL A 97 -31.35 -29.71 -19.39
CA VAL A 97 -31.66 -31.12 -19.13
C VAL A 97 -33.18 -31.34 -19.10
N ALA A 98 -33.93 -30.46 -18.44
CA ALA A 98 -35.39 -30.49 -18.42
C ALA A 98 -35.98 -30.35 -19.83
N LYS A 99 -35.50 -29.41 -20.66
CA LYS A 99 -35.90 -29.29 -22.08
C LYS A 99 -35.58 -30.56 -22.89
N ALA A 100 -34.43 -31.20 -22.67
CA ALA A 100 -34.08 -32.45 -23.34
C ALA A 100 -35.00 -33.62 -22.92
N GLN A 101 -35.36 -33.68 -21.63
CA GLN A 101 -36.33 -34.65 -21.11
C GLN A 101 -37.75 -34.38 -21.63
N LEU A 102 -38.22 -33.13 -21.69
CA LEU A 102 -39.48 -32.72 -22.32
C LEU A 102 -39.55 -33.18 -23.78
N LYS A 103 -38.48 -32.98 -24.55
CA LYS A 103 -38.40 -33.42 -25.95
C LYS A 103 -38.53 -34.95 -26.08
N THR A 104 -37.96 -35.71 -25.14
CA THR A 104 -38.05 -37.17 -25.10
C THR A 104 -39.45 -37.62 -24.69
N ILE A 105 -40.02 -37.03 -23.63
CA ILE A 105 -41.39 -37.28 -23.18
C ILE A 105 -42.41 -36.98 -24.28
N ALA A 106 -42.27 -35.86 -25.00
CA ALA A 106 -43.16 -35.50 -26.11
C ALA A 106 -43.11 -36.53 -27.26
N ALA A 107 -41.94 -37.13 -27.53
CA ALA A 107 -41.82 -38.25 -28.46
C ALA A 107 -42.49 -39.53 -27.92
N ASP A 108 -42.22 -39.90 -26.67
CA ASP A 108 -42.82 -41.07 -26.02
C ASP A 108 -44.36 -40.98 -25.96
N VAL A 109 -44.92 -39.79 -25.71
CA VAL A 109 -46.37 -39.51 -25.75
C VAL A 109 -46.94 -39.67 -27.16
N ALA A 110 -46.22 -39.22 -28.20
CA ALA A 110 -46.64 -39.37 -29.60
C ALA A 110 -46.60 -40.84 -30.07
N ASP A 111 -45.58 -41.60 -29.65
CA ASP A 111 -45.43 -43.02 -29.94
C ASP A 111 -46.49 -43.85 -29.20
N LEU A 112 -46.73 -43.57 -27.91
CA LEU A 112 -47.81 -44.19 -27.14
C LEU A 112 -49.19 -43.87 -27.74
N GLY A 113 -49.45 -42.60 -28.09
CA GLY A 113 -50.69 -42.16 -28.72
C GLY A 113 -50.90 -42.74 -30.13
N THR A 114 -49.85 -43.25 -30.78
CA THR A 114 -49.93 -44.03 -32.00
C THR A 114 -50.25 -45.50 -31.68
N ALA A 115 -49.47 -46.14 -30.79
CA ALA A 115 -49.64 -47.54 -30.42
C ALA A 115 -50.98 -47.86 -29.74
N ALA A 116 -51.56 -46.91 -28.99
CA ALA A 116 -52.85 -47.07 -28.32
C ALA A 116 -54.07 -46.93 -29.27
N ARG A 117 -53.88 -46.46 -30.51
CA ARG A 117 -54.95 -46.41 -31.53
C ARG A 117 -55.14 -47.74 -32.26
N ASP A 118 -54.14 -48.62 -32.22
CA ASP A 118 -54.15 -49.93 -32.88
C ASP A 118 -54.69 -51.05 -31.97
N VAL A 119 -55.18 -50.71 -30.76
CA VAL A 119 -55.68 -51.66 -29.74
C VAL A 119 -56.99 -51.15 -29.15
N ASP A 120 -58.09 -51.89 -29.38
CA ASP A 120 -59.37 -51.64 -28.70
C ASP A 120 -59.21 -51.78 -27.18
N ASP A 121 -59.85 -50.89 -26.41
CA ASP A 121 -59.79 -50.83 -24.95
C ASP A 121 -58.36 -50.96 -24.37
N TRP A 122 -57.44 -50.11 -24.86
CA TRP A 122 -56.00 -50.10 -24.54
C TRP A 122 -55.63 -50.24 -23.04
N GLN A 123 -56.53 -49.89 -22.13
CA GLN A 123 -56.41 -50.04 -20.67
C GLN A 123 -56.29 -51.51 -20.21
N ASP A 124 -56.72 -52.47 -21.03
CA ASP A 124 -56.50 -53.91 -20.79
C ASP A 124 -55.06 -54.36 -21.13
N SER A 125 -54.30 -53.55 -21.87
CA SER A 125 -52.91 -53.83 -22.22
C SER A 125 -51.96 -53.39 -21.11
N SER A 126 -51.58 -54.33 -20.24
CA SER A 126 -50.66 -54.09 -19.12
C SER A 126 -49.33 -53.42 -19.52
N ARG A 127 -48.85 -53.63 -20.76
CA ARG A 127 -47.67 -52.93 -21.29
C ARG A 127 -47.95 -51.46 -21.62
N LEU A 128 -49.08 -51.14 -22.25
CA LEU A 128 -49.44 -49.76 -22.61
C LEU A 128 -49.79 -48.96 -21.35
N VAL A 129 -50.50 -49.56 -20.39
CA VAL A 129 -50.75 -48.97 -19.06
C VAL A 129 -49.44 -48.68 -18.33
N ALA A 130 -48.52 -49.64 -18.24
CA ALA A 130 -47.22 -49.41 -17.60
C ALA A 130 -46.38 -48.33 -18.32
N THR A 131 -46.54 -48.16 -19.63
CA THR A 131 -45.88 -47.08 -20.40
C THR A 131 -46.54 -45.72 -20.13
N ASN A 132 -47.87 -45.65 -20.12
CA ASN A 132 -48.65 -44.45 -19.77
C ASN A 132 -48.29 -43.95 -18.36
N ASP A 133 -48.38 -44.84 -17.36
CA ASP A 133 -48.07 -44.52 -15.97
C ASP A 133 -46.60 -44.12 -15.79
N GLY A 134 -45.68 -44.75 -16.53
CA GLY A 134 -44.26 -44.40 -16.55
C GLY A 134 -43.98 -43.01 -17.14
N ILE A 135 -44.74 -42.59 -18.16
CA ILE A 135 -44.66 -41.23 -18.72
C ILE A 135 -45.25 -40.21 -17.73
N ILE A 136 -46.41 -40.48 -17.14
CA ILE A 136 -47.03 -39.60 -16.13
C ILE A 136 -46.08 -39.41 -14.94
N SER A 137 -45.46 -40.48 -14.45
CA SER A 137 -44.45 -40.44 -13.39
C SER A 137 -43.24 -39.57 -13.77
N ARG A 138 -42.75 -39.68 -15.02
CA ARG A 138 -41.65 -38.83 -15.53
C ARG A 138 -42.05 -37.36 -15.68
N ILE A 139 -43.29 -37.05 -16.09
CA ILE A 139 -43.81 -35.68 -16.13
C ILE A 139 -43.88 -35.10 -14.72
N ALA A 140 -44.39 -35.86 -13.74
CA ALA A 140 -44.44 -35.42 -12.35
C ALA A 140 -43.03 -35.19 -11.76
N GLN A 141 -42.10 -36.11 -11.98
CA GLN A 141 -40.70 -35.98 -11.57
C GLN A 141 -40.03 -34.74 -12.17
N LEU A 142 -40.28 -34.48 -13.45
CA LEU A 142 -39.77 -33.30 -14.15
C LEU A 142 -40.37 -31.99 -13.60
N GLN A 143 -41.69 -31.97 -13.35
CA GLN A 143 -42.35 -30.82 -12.72
C GLN A 143 -41.76 -30.54 -11.35
N THR A 144 -41.50 -31.57 -10.53
CA THR A 144 -40.77 -31.46 -9.27
C THR A 144 -39.37 -30.89 -9.48
N ALA A 145 -38.56 -31.46 -10.38
CA ALA A 145 -37.19 -31.00 -10.63
C ALA A 145 -37.11 -29.53 -11.06
N VAL A 146 -37.97 -29.07 -11.97
CA VAL A 146 -38.03 -27.66 -12.38
C VAL A 146 -38.51 -26.76 -11.23
N THR A 147 -39.47 -27.22 -10.42
CA THR A 147 -39.97 -26.50 -9.24
C THR A 147 -38.96 -26.45 -8.10
N GLU A 148 -37.98 -27.37 -8.05
CA GLU A 148 -36.91 -27.40 -7.04
C GLU A 148 -35.66 -26.63 -7.47
N ALA A 149 -35.36 -26.56 -8.78
CA ALA A 149 -34.20 -25.87 -9.33
C ALA A 149 -34.21 -24.35 -9.02
N GLU A 150 -35.36 -23.68 -9.12
CA GLU A 150 -35.51 -22.25 -8.81
C GLU A 150 -35.29 -21.94 -7.31
N PRO A 151 -35.94 -22.65 -6.35
CA PRO A 151 -35.62 -22.54 -4.93
C PRO A 151 -34.16 -22.85 -4.58
N LEU A 152 -33.52 -23.82 -5.24
CA LEU A 152 -32.11 -24.13 -5.01
C LEU A 152 -31.18 -23.02 -5.49
N CYS A 153 -31.42 -22.47 -6.69
CA CYS A 153 -30.73 -21.29 -7.20
C CYS A 153 -30.92 -20.09 -6.26
N THR A 154 -32.17 -19.83 -5.86
CA THR A 154 -32.54 -18.75 -4.92
C THR A 154 -31.89 -18.95 -3.54
N ALA A 155 -31.78 -20.18 -3.04
CA ALA A 155 -31.14 -20.48 -1.76
C ALA A 155 -29.62 -20.32 -1.84
N ALA A 156 -28.98 -20.68 -2.96
CA ALA A 156 -27.55 -20.44 -3.18
C ALA A 156 -27.24 -18.94 -3.26
N ILE A 157 -28.04 -18.17 -4.00
CA ILE A 157 -27.93 -16.71 -4.08
C ILE A 157 -28.16 -16.06 -2.70
N ARG A 158 -29.17 -16.51 -1.95
CA ARG A 158 -29.43 -16.03 -0.58
C ARG A 158 -28.30 -16.37 0.38
N GLY A 159 -27.75 -17.58 0.31
CA GLY A 159 -26.61 -18.00 1.12
C GLY A 159 -25.35 -17.16 0.86
N ALA A 160 -25.17 -16.67 -0.38
CA ALA A 160 -24.12 -15.71 -0.71
C ALA A 160 -24.42 -14.28 -0.17
N ALA A 161 -25.68 -13.88 -0.09
CA ALA A 161 -26.12 -12.58 0.42
C ALA A 161 -26.21 -12.48 1.96
N GLU A 162 -26.17 -13.61 2.67
CA GLU A 162 -26.22 -13.69 4.15
C GLU A 162 -24.82 -13.72 4.81
N ALA A 163 -23.74 -13.59 4.01
CA ALA A 163 -22.37 -13.39 4.51
C ALA A 163 -22.17 -11.95 5.09
N PRO A 164 -21.18 -11.73 5.98
CA PRO A 164 -20.83 -10.40 6.48
C PRO A 164 -20.49 -9.42 5.35
N ARG A 165 -20.89 -8.15 5.51
CA ARG A 165 -21.20 -7.25 4.37
C ARG A 165 -20.03 -6.38 3.90
N THR A 166 -19.87 -6.27 2.59
CA THR A 166 -19.85 -4.97 1.88
C THR A 166 -20.75 -5.05 0.64
N ASP A 167 -21.37 -3.93 0.24
CA ASP A 167 -22.53 -3.90 -0.69
C ASP A 167 -22.12 -3.61 -2.15
N PRO A 168 -22.50 -4.48 -3.11
CA PRO A 168 -22.32 -4.24 -4.54
C PRO A 168 -23.64 -4.29 -5.34
N THR A 169 -24.76 -3.81 -4.78
CA THR A 169 -26.08 -3.99 -5.42
C THR A 169 -26.44 -2.96 -6.50
N THR A 170 -25.93 -1.72 -6.46
CA THR A 170 -26.45 -0.62 -7.30
C THR A 170 -26.42 -0.89 -8.82
N GLN A 171 -25.42 -1.62 -9.34
CA GLN A 171 -25.35 -1.92 -10.78
C GLN A 171 -26.07 -3.22 -11.17
N ALA A 172 -26.23 -4.17 -10.24
CA ALA A 172 -27.04 -5.37 -10.45
C ALA A 172 -28.55 -5.06 -10.40
N ARG A 173 -28.94 -4.10 -9.54
CA ARG A 173 -30.33 -3.64 -9.32
C ARG A 173 -31.00 -3.21 -10.63
N ASP A 174 -30.30 -2.40 -11.42
CA ASP A 174 -30.88 -1.78 -12.63
C ASP A 174 -30.96 -2.77 -13.82
N ILE A 175 -30.13 -3.83 -13.84
CA ILE A 175 -30.13 -4.87 -14.88
C ILE A 175 -31.15 -5.98 -14.58
N ILE A 176 -31.29 -6.38 -13.31
CA ILE A 176 -32.25 -7.40 -12.88
C ILE A 176 -33.70 -6.91 -13.05
N ALA A 177 -33.96 -5.61 -12.85
CA ALA A 177 -35.28 -5.02 -13.07
C ALA A 177 -35.77 -5.10 -14.53
N ASP A 178 -34.85 -5.02 -15.51
CA ASP A 178 -35.17 -5.08 -16.95
C ASP A 178 -35.30 -6.54 -17.45
N LEU A 179 -34.65 -7.51 -16.79
CA LEU A 179 -34.62 -8.92 -17.20
C LEU A 179 -35.83 -9.77 -16.74
N PHE A 180 -36.43 -9.45 -15.59
CA PHE A 180 -37.47 -10.30 -14.96
C PHE A 180 -38.91 -9.80 -15.23
N GLY A 181 -39.31 -9.80 -16.50
CA GLY A 181 -40.63 -9.34 -16.98
C GLY A 181 -41.86 -10.18 -16.58
N PHE A 182 -41.95 -10.70 -15.35
CA PHE A 182 -43.14 -11.37 -14.81
C PHE A 182 -43.41 -10.98 -13.35
N SER A 183 -44.60 -10.46 -13.09
CA SER A 183 -44.96 -9.85 -11.81
C SER A 183 -45.50 -10.84 -10.78
N SER A 184 -45.08 -10.61 -9.53
CA SER A 184 -46.08 -10.37 -8.49
C SER A 184 -45.60 -9.23 -7.58
N ASP A 185 -46.41 -8.17 -7.49
CA ASP A 185 -46.09 -6.86 -6.89
C ASP A 185 -45.94 -6.88 -5.36
N ARG A 186 -45.57 -8.04 -4.79
CA ARG A 186 -45.39 -8.28 -3.36
C ARG A 186 -43.99 -8.75 -3.01
N HIS A 187 -43.23 -9.18 -4.00
CA HIS A 187 -41.85 -9.64 -3.84
C HIS A 187 -40.85 -8.53 -4.20
N VAL A 188 -41.16 -7.71 -5.19
CA VAL A 188 -40.40 -6.50 -5.55
C VAL A 188 -40.41 -5.52 -4.38
N ASP A 189 -41.58 -5.04 -3.94
CA ASP A 189 -41.75 -4.15 -2.77
C ASP A 189 -40.99 -4.64 -1.53
N ARG A 190 -40.93 -5.96 -1.29
CA ARG A 190 -40.27 -6.54 -0.12
C ARG A 190 -38.76 -6.55 -0.22
N ILE A 191 -38.22 -6.70 -1.44
CA ILE A 191 -36.78 -6.61 -1.71
C ILE A 191 -36.36 -5.13 -1.76
N GLU A 192 -37.18 -4.24 -2.34
CA GLU A 192 -36.98 -2.79 -2.29
C GLU A 192 -36.99 -2.25 -0.86
N GLU A 193 -37.93 -2.67 0.00
CA GLU A 193 -38.00 -2.28 1.42
C GLU A 193 -36.80 -2.81 2.23
N LEU A 194 -36.26 -3.99 1.88
CA LEU A 194 -35.06 -4.56 2.50
C LEU A 194 -33.76 -3.88 2.02
N LEU A 195 -33.67 -3.46 0.76
CA LEU A 195 -32.53 -2.73 0.20
C LEU A 195 -32.53 -1.25 0.60
N ALA A 196 -33.72 -0.61 0.67
CA ALA A 196 -33.85 0.75 1.18
C ALA A 196 -33.48 0.85 2.67
N GLY A 197 -33.69 -0.22 3.45
CA GLY A 197 -33.20 -0.33 4.83
C GLY A 197 -31.68 -0.53 4.97
N ALA A 198 -30.96 -0.78 3.86
CA ALA A 198 -29.50 -0.84 3.82
C ALA A 198 -28.87 0.49 3.32
N ALA A 199 -29.68 1.44 2.85
CA ALA A 199 -29.21 2.69 2.25
C ALA A 199 -28.95 3.81 3.28
N ASP A 200 -27.66 3.98 3.62
CA ASP A 200 -27.02 5.16 4.24
C ASP A 200 -27.38 5.48 5.72
N PRO A 201 -26.38 5.86 6.57
CA PRO A 201 -25.59 7.09 6.42
C PRO A 201 -24.07 6.88 6.25
N TYR A 202 -23.61 5.64 6.14
CA TYR A 202 -22.19 5.28 6.18
C TYR A 202 -21.41 5.55 4.88
N SER A 203 -22.08 5.87 3.77
CA SER A 203 -21.39 6.28 2.53
C SER A 203 -21.17 7.79 2.51
N THR A 204 -22.22 8.61 2.57
CA THR A 204 -22.10 10.06 2.28
C THR A 204 -21.21 10.80 3.26
N ALA A 205 -21.21 10.43 4.55
CA ALA A 205 -20.35 11.07 5.55
C ALA A 205 -18.91 10.51 5.54
N MET A 206 -18.73 9.19 5.46
CA MET A 206 -17.39 8.60 5.52
C MET A 206 -16.63 8.78 4.22
N TYR A 207 -17.27 8.59 3.06
CA TYR A 207 -16.71 9.05 1.80
C TYR A 207 -16.55 10.57 1.84
N GLY A 208 -17.52 11.38 2.27
CA GLY A 208 -17.34 12.84 2.33
C GLY A 208 -16.09 13.33 3.09
N HIS A 209 -15.70 12.68 4.20
CA HIS A 209 -14.46 13.01 4.92
C HIS A 209 -13.21 12.36 4.32
N LEU A 210 -13.30 11.15 3.76
CA LEU A 210 -12.21 10.52 2.99
C LEU A 210 -11.99 11.20 1.62
N GLU A 211 -13.01 11.83 1.05
CA GLU A 211 -12.96 12.66 -0.15
C GLU A 211 -12.34 14.03 0.17
N LEU A 212 -12.60 14.61 1.35
CA LEU A 212 -11.83 15.76 1.84
C LEU A 212 -10.34 15.43 2.01
N LEU A 213 -10.01 14.26 2.57
CA LEU A 213 -8.62 13.80 2.66
C LEU A 213 -8.01 13.51 1.27
N ARG A 214 -8.74 12.84 0.37
CA ARG A 214 -8.34 12.51 -1.01
C ARG A 214 -8.14 13.75 -1.88
N ASP A 215 -9.08 14.67 -1.87
CA ASP A 215 -9.01 15.90 -2.66
C ASP A 215 -7.90 16.82 -2.12
N GLY A 216 -7.51 16.66 -0.85
CA GLY A 216 -6.27 17.22 -0.29
C GLY A 216 -4.99 16.60 -0.85
N MET A 217 -4.90 15.26 -0.84
CA MET A 217 -3.79 14.52 -1.47
C MET A 217 -3.61 14.84 -2.97
N VAL A 218 -4.68 15.24 -3.66
CA VAL A 218 -4.67 15.53 -5.11
C VAL A 218 -4.43 17.01 -5.45
N SER A 219 -4.83 17.96 -4.59
CA SER A 219 -4.79 19.40 -4.91
C SER A 219 -3.55 20.15 -4.44
N GLY A 220 -2.86 19.68 -3.38
CA GLY A 220 -1.70 20.37 -2.80
C GLY A 220 -2.04 21.72 -2.14
N THR A 221 -3.33 22.03 -1.93
CA THR A 221 -3.80 23.28 -1.34
C THR A 221 -4.86 22.99 -0.29
N TYR A 222 -4.44 22.61 0.93
CA TYR A 222 -5.36 22.33 2.02
C TYR A 222 -5.11 23.18 3.27
N ASP A 223 -6.21 23.48 3.94
CA ASP A 223 -6.26 24.06 5.27
C ASP A 223 -6.16 22.91 6.27
N GLY A 224 -4.99 22.73 6.90
CA GLY A 224 -4.77 21.63 7.84
C GLY A 224 -5.59 21.76 9.12
N ASP A 225 -6.05 22.96 9.48
CA ASP A 225 -6.98 23.13 10.60
C ASP A 225 -8.35 22.51 10.26
N ALA A 226 -8.80 22.61 9.00
CA ALA A 226 -10.01 21.93 8.53
C ALA A 226 -9.87 20.40 8.50
N VAL A 227 -8.69 19.88 8.15
CA VAL A 227 -8.38 18.44 8.25
C VAL A 227 -8.39 17.99 9.71
N PHE A 228 -7.82 18.78 10.61
CA PHE A 228 -7.83 18.50 12.04
C PHE A 228 -9.24 18.54 12.64
N GLU A 229 -10.07 19.51 12.25
CA GLU A 229 -11.49 19.54 12.65
C GLU A 229 -12.28 18.32 12.14
N ALA A 230 -11.97 17.82 10.95
CA ALA A 230 -12.54 16.58 10.42
C ALA A 230 -12.09 15.36 11.24
N PHE A 231 -10.79 15.26 11.53
CA PHE A 231 -10.21 14.21 12.37
C PHE A 231 -10.84 14.19 13.77
N GLN A 232 -11.05 15.34 14.40
CA GLN A 232 -11.70 15.46 15.72
C GLN A 232 -13.18 14.99 15.75
N ARG A 233 -13.82 14.78 14.60
CA ARG A 233 -15.19 14.25 14.51
C ARG A 233 -15.24 12.72 14.38
N LEU A 234 -14.09 12.07 14.18
CA LEU A 234 -14.00 10.62 14.12
C LEU A 234 -14.20 10.00 15.51
N THR A 235 -14.87 8.84 15.56
CA THR A 235 -14.92 8.04 16.79
C THR A 235 -13.56 7.40 17.09
N PRO A 236 -13.26 6.96 18.32
CA PRO A 236 -12.02 6.22 18.61
C PRO A 236 -11.88 4.93 17.78
N GLU A 237 -12.98 4.32 17.36
CA GLU A 237 -12.98 3.18 16.44
C GLU A 237 -12.64 3.63 15.00
N GLN A 238 -13.09 4.79 14.55
CA GLN A 238 -12.68 5.36 13.26
C GLN A 238 -11.25 5.89 13.28
N VAL A 239 -10.77 6.39 14.42
CA VAL A 239 -9.36 6.76 14.62
C VAL A 239 -8.50 5.51 14.74
N ALA A 240 -8.96 4.41 15.32
CA ALA A 240 -8.26 3.13 15.28
C ALA A 240 -8.31 2.51 13.87
N ASN A 241 -9.45 2.62 13.17
CA ASN A 241 -9.62 2.27 11.77
C ASN A 241 -8.90 3.27 10.83
N LEU A 242 -8.39 4.40 11.35
CA LEU A 242 -7.49 5.34 10.68
C LEU A 242 -6.05 5.17 11.16
N GLU A 243 -5.74 4.66 12.35
CA GLU A 243 -4.46 3.96 12.62
C GLU A 243 -4.34 2.68 11.74
N GLN A 244 -5.38 2.52 10.91
CA GLN A 244 -5.72 1.60 9.84
C GLN A 244 -6.25 2.35 8.53
N TYR A 245 -6.00 3.67 8.32
CA TYR A 245 -6.10 4.61 7.15
C TYR A 245 -4.95 4.76 6.09
N LEU A 246 -3.67 5.07 6.42
CA LEU A 246 -2.49 5.22 5.48
C LEU A 246 -1.04 4.78 5.96
N GLY A 247 -0.77 3.53 6.38
CA GLY A 247 0.57 2.89 6.57
C GLY A 247 0.80 1.66 7.52
N SER A 248 0.32 0.44 7.20
CA SER A 248 1.02 -0.81 6.77
C SER A 248 0.78 -1.07 5.29
N VAL A 249 0.27 -0.04 4.62
CA VAL A 249 0.92 0.49 3.41
C VAL A 249 2.39 0.88 3.68
N HIS A 250 2.84 0.75 4.92
CA HIS A 250 4.21 0.57 5.40
C HIS A 250 4.79 -0.87 5.23
N ALA A 251 4.14 -1.84 4.55
CA ALA A 251 4.50 -3.27 4.62
C ALA A 251 4.75 -4.08 3.30
N MET A 252 5.16 -3.50 2.11
CA MET A 252 6.08 -4.08 1.06
C MET A 252 6.28 -3.33 -0.32
N GLY A 253 7.14 -2.28 -0.48
CA GLY A 253 7.17 -1.44 -1.73
C GLY A 253 8.42 -0.62 -2.16
N HIS A 254 8.17 0.50 -2.89
CA HIS A 254 9.07 1.53 -3.48
C HIS A 254 8.27 2.80 -3.96
N SER A 255 8.12 3.85 -3.14
CA SER A 255 7.02 4.86 -3.22
C SER A 255 7.35 6.33 -2.89
N ASP A 256 6.31 7.17 -2.94
CA ASP A 256 6.18 8.55 -2.48
C ASP A 256 5.10 8.79 -1.38
N LEU A 257 4.01 8.00 -1.27
CA LEU A 257 2.72 8.65 -0.97
C LEU A 257 2.56 9.32 0.40
N VAL A 258 3.04 8.75 1.51
CA VAL A 258 2.71 9.29 2.86
C VAL A 258 3.86 9.68 3.77
N ALA A 259 5.10 9.54 3.30
CA ALA A 259 6.02 10.65 3.52
C ALA A 259 5.40 11.93 2.93
N THR A 260 4.81 11.83 1.75
CA THR A 260 4.16 12.96 1.08
C THR A 260 2.90 13.43 1.82
N PHE A 261 1.97 12.56 2.24
CA PHE A 261 0.82 12.89 3.10
C PHE A 261 1.22 13.34 4.51
N SER A 262 2.11 12.64 5.24
CA SER A 262 2.59 13.09 6.56
C SER A 262 3.22 14.48 6.44
N SER A 263 4.09 14.70 5.44
CA SER A 263 4.66 16.01 5.13
C SER A 263 3.59 17.08 4.86
N GLN A 264 2.62 16.81 3.99
CA GLN A 264 1.56 17.75 3.64
C GLN A 264 0.64 18.06 4.84
N LEU A 265 0.25 17.04 5.59
CA LEU A 265 -0.56 17.15 6.80
C LEU A 265 0.17 17.96 7.86
N LEU A 266 1.38 17.54 8.25
CA LEU A 266 2.19 18.19 9.28
C LEU A 266 2.58 19.62 8.90
N ALA A 267 2.77 19.93 7.61
CA ALA A 267 2.96 21.30 7.13
C ALA A 267 1.69 22.16 7.24
N GLY A 268 0.50 21.55 7.11
CA GLY A 268 -0.79 22.25 7.12
C GLY A 268 -1.36 22.55 8.51
N LEU A 269 -1.00 21.79 9.56
CA LEU A 269 -1.57 21.94 10.91
C LEU A 269 -1.13 23.26 11.57
N GLY A 270 -2.06 24.04 12.13
CA GLY A 270 -1.76 25.37 12.70
C GLY A 270 -0.90 25.39 13.97
N THR A 271 -0.87 24.32 14.77
CA THR A 271 -0.28 24.33 16.12
C THR A 271 0.41 23.03 16.53
N GLU A 272 1.37 23.14 17.46
CA GLU A 272 2.08 22.02 18.08
C GLU A 272 1.14 21.04 18.80
N SER A 273 0.03 21.52 19.37
CA SER A 273 -0.98 20.64 19.99
C SER A 273 -1.73 19.80 18.96
N GLN A 274 -1.95 20.31 17.75
CA GLN A 274 -2.59 19.54 16.67
C GLN A 274 -1.62 18.50 16.10
N VAL A 275 -0.39 18.91 15.82
CA VAL A 275 0.72 18.02 15.43
C VAL A 275 0.87 16.87 16.43
N ARG A 276 0.96 17.18 17.73
CA ARG A 276 1.02 16.20 18.80
C ARG A 276 -0.21 15.30 18.84
N THR A 277 -1.42 15.84 18.69
CA THR A 277 -2.65 15.04 18.70
C THR A 277 -2.73 14.09 17.52
N MET A 278 -2.32 14.51 16.31
CA MET A 278 -2.25 13.64 15.14
C MET A 278 -1.25 12.51 15.37
N ILE A 279 -0.02 12.83 15.79
CA ILE A 279 1.04 11.83 16.01
C ILE A 279 0.75 10.90 17.21
N ASP A 280 0.11 11.38 18.28
CA ASP A 280 -0.26 10.50 19.42
C ASP A 280 -1.44 9.58 19.08
N SER A 281 -2.38 10.05 18.27
CA SER A 281 -3.54 9.24 17.84
C SER A 281 -3.19 8.29 16.70
N LEU A 282 -2.20 8.69 15.90
CA LEU A 282 -1.71 8.02 14.72
C LEU A 282 -0.15 8.08 14.78
N PRO A 283 0.53 7.10 15.41
CA PRO A 283 1.98 7.11 15.73
C PRO A 283 2.97 7.04 14.56
N SER A 284 2.90 6.06 13.66
CA SER A 284 3.89 5.92 12.57
C SER A 284 3.82 7.05 11.50
N LEU A 285 3.25 8.26 11.78
CA LEU A 285 3.43 9.52 11.00
C LEU A 285 4.90 9.88 10.91
N GLU A 286 5.64 9.34 11.87
CA GLU A 286 7.08 9.19 11.90
C GLU A 286 7.56 7.95 11.13
N PRO A 287 8.73 8.02 10.48
CA PRO A 287 9.32 6.89 9.77
C PRO A 287 9.46 5.63 10.66
N LYS A 288 9.31 4.42 10.09
CA LYS A 288 9.60 3.16 10.81
C LYS A 288 11.02 3.15 11.33
N VAL A 289 11.10 2.49 12.47
CA VAL A 289 12.28 2.32 13.28
C VAL A 289 12.48 0.85 13.58
N SER A 290 13.71 0.50 13.94
CA SER A 290 14.09 -0.81 14.46
C SER A 290 13.30 -1.15 15.74
N ASP A 291 13.02 -2.44 15.96
CA ASP A 291 12.42 -2.98 17.19
C ASP A 291 13.21 -2.65 18.48
N GLU A 292 14.46 -2.20 18.38
CA GLU A 292 15.26 -1.74 19.52
C GLU A 292 14.93 -0.30 19.96
N VAL A 293 14.21 0.46 19.14
CA VAL A 293 13.62 1.75 19.53
C VAL A 293 12.42 1.50 20.44
N THR A 294 12.43 2.12 21.61
CA THR A 294 11.42 1.89 22.65
C THR A 294 10.57 3.12 22.95
N GLY A 295 10.64 4.13 22.10
CA GLY A 295 9.80 5.32 22.19
C GLY A 295 10.32 6.49 21.36
N TRP A 296 9.53 7.56 21.38
CA TRP A 296 9.84 8.83 20.74
C TRP A 296 9.93 9.93 21.80
N VAL A 297 10.78 10.92 21.56
CA VAL A 297 11.00 12.05 22.48
C VAL A 297 10.99 13.35 21.68
N ALA A 298 10.15 14.30 22.07
CA ALA A 298 10.13 15.65 21.50
C ALA A 298 11.49 16.37 21.67
N THR A 299 11.99 16.95 20.59
CA THR A 299 13.19 17.79 20.60
C THR A 299 12.91 19.20 21.15
N ASP A 300 13.93 19.81 21.72
CA ASP A 300 13.90 21.22 22.09
C ASP A 300 14.24 22.09 20.86
N ARG A 301 13.23 22.77 20.31
CA ARG A 301 13.36 23.61 19.10
C ARG A 301 14.41 24.71 19.22
N GLU A 302 14.56 25.32 20.40
CA GLU A 302 15.60 26.34 20.60
C GLU A 302 17.00 25.71 20.56
N LYS A 303 17.18 24.54 21.19
CA LYS A 303 18.46 23.79 21.11
C LYS A 303 18.76 23.30 19.70
N ILE A 304 17.79 22.75 18.97
CA ILE A 304 17.99 22.27 17.59
C ILE A 304 18.43 23.43 16.69
N MET A 305 17.68 24.54 16.68
CA MET A 305 18.00 25.67 15.79
C MET A 305 19.28 26.41 16.18
N LYS A 306 19.60 26.49 17.48
CA LYS A 306 20.89 27.00 17.93
C LYS A 306 22.05 26.06 17.57
N GLY A 307 21.82 24.75 17.60
CA GLY A 307 22.76 23.75 17.08
C GLY A 307 23.02 23.98 15.59
N LEU A 308 21.95 24.10 14.80
CA LEU A 308 22.03 24.35 13.36
C LEU A 308 22.72 25.67 13.00
N GLU A 309 22.42 26.76 13.71
CA GLU A 309 23.11 28.05 13.54
C GLU A 309 24.63 27.90 13.70
N ASN A 310 25.06 27.06 14.64
CA ASN A 310 26.45 26.78 14.97
C ASN A 310 26.94 25.44 14.36
N ALA A 311 26.25 24.90 13.35
CA ALA A 311 26.51 23.56 12.83
C ALA A 311 27.95 23.39 12.35
N GLN A 312 28.55 22.27 12.75
CA GLN A 312 29.90 21.84 12.42
C GLN A 312 29.92 20.33 12.13
N TYR A 313 30.88 19.83 11.36
CA TYR A 313 30.82 18.46 10.84
C TYR A 313 30.94 17.39 11.94
N GLU A 314 31.48 17.74 13.11
CA GLU A 314 31.51 16.89 14.31
C GLU A 314 30.13 16.70 14.97
N ASP A 315 29.10 17.44 14.54
CA ASP A 315 27.70 17.16 14.89
C ASP A 315 27.23 15.83 14.28
N VAL A 316 27.82 15.39 13.17
CA VAL A 316 27.50 14.11 12.50
C VAL A 316 28.08 12.96 13.31
N ASN A 317 27.21 12.23 14.01
CA ASN A 317 27.55 10.99 14.70
C ASN A 317 26.42 9.98 14.44
N GLN A 318 26.67 9.02 13.55
CA GLN A 318 25.76 7.94 13.16
C GLN A 318 25.48 7.01 14.35
N GLY A 319 24.20 6.66 14.54
CA GLY A 319 23.78 5.66 15.51
C GLY A 319 23.71 4.26 14.90
N ALA A 320 22.66 3.50 15.24
CA ALA A 320 22.47 2.12 14.80
C ALA A 320 22.01 1.96 13.32
N GLY A 321 21.91 3.05 12.55
CA GLY A 321 21.56 3.02 11.13
C GLY A 321 22.72 2.53 10.24
N GLN A 322 22.40 2.13 9.00
CA GLN A 322 23.40 1.75 7.97
C GLN A 322 23.47 2.79 6.83
N ASP A 323 23.31 4.06 7.21
CA ASP A 323 23.15 5.23 6.35
C ASP A 323 24.42 6.10 6.28
N CYS A 324 25.58 5.48 6.48
CA CYS A 324 26.88 6.17 6.50
C CYS A 324 27.15 7.02 5.25
N TRP A 325 26.65 6.58 4.09
CA TRP A 325 26.71 7.31 2.82
C TRP A 325 25.96 8.66 2.88
N LEU A 326 24.78 8.69 3.51
CA LEU A 326 23.97 9.90 3.67
C LEU A 326 24.64 10.84 4.67
N LEU A 327 25.02 10.32 5.84
CA LEU A 327 25.62 11.14 6.90
C LEU A 327 27.01 11.66 6.53
N ALA A 328 27.83 10.88 5.80
CA ALA A 328 29.07 11.36 5.22
C ALA A 328 28.82 12.41 4.13
N GLY A 329 27.79 12.23 3.29
CA GLY A 329 27.36 13.25 2.32
C GLY A 329 26.97 14.57 2.99
N LEU A 330 26.18 14.50 4.07
CA LEU A 330 25.78 15.65 4.87
C LEU A 330 26.98 16.33 5.56
N GLY A 331 27.91 15.55 6.11
CA GLY A 331 29.17 16.06 6.67
C GLY A 331 30.04 16.77 5.62
N ALA A 332 30.23 16.14 4.46
CA ALA A 332 30.97 16.73 3.32
C ALA A 332 30.32 18.03 2.82
N ALA A 333 28.98 18.05 2.73
CA ALA A 333 28.21 19.21 2.34
C ALA A 333 28.27 20.33 3.39
N LEU A 334 28.34 20.00 4.69
CA LEU A 334 28.53 20.98 5.75
C LEU A 334 29.95 21.57 5.77
N VAL A 335 30.99 20.78 5.48
CA VAL A 335 32.37 21.28 5.27
C VAL A 335 32.41 22.29 4.12
N SER A 336 31.82 21.92 2.98
CA SER A 336 32.02 22.65 1.72
C SER A 336 30.98 23.74 1.44
N ARG A 337 29.76 23.58 1.96
CA ARG A 337 28.57 24.39 1.65
C ARG A 337 27.71 24.65 2.90
N PRO A 338 28.28 25.09 4.04
CA PRO A 338 27.59 25.10 5.33
C PRO A 338 26.30 25.92 5.34
N GLN A 339 26.23 27.01 4.57
CA GLN A 339 25.01 27.82 4.49
C GLN A 339 23.85 27.06 3.83
N GLN A 340 24.11 26.25 2.80
CA GLN A 340 23.07 25.46 2.14
C GLN A 340 22.46 24.42 3.11
N ILE A 341 23.29 23.75 3.92
CA ILE A 341 22.78 22.80 4.92
C ILE A 341 21.96 23.48 6.02
N LYS A 342 22.30 24.73 6.39
CA LYS A 342 21.49 25.55 7.32
C LYS A 342 20.18 26.01 6.69
N ASP A 343 20.21 26.45 5.43
CA ASP A 343 19.03 26.88 4.69
C ASP A 343 18.09 25.71 4.36
N ASN A 344 18.64 24.49 4.21
CA ASN A 344 17.87 23.27 3.97
C ASN A 344 16.96 22.87 5.15
N ILE A 345 17.09 23.42 6.36
CA ILE A 345 16.21 23.08 7.51
C ILE A 345 15.48 24.33 8.02
N THR A 346 14.15 24.32 7.95
CA THR A 346 13.28 25.34 8.53
C THR A 346 12.46 24.76 9.68
N ALA A 347 12.49 25.40 10.85
CA ALA A 347 11.64 25.01 11.99
C ALA A 347 10.33 25.80 12.01
N ASN A 348 9.21 25.11 11.90
CA ASN A 348 7.89 25.68 11.74
C ASN A 348 7.29 26.16 13.07
N ALA A 349 6.23 26.98 12.99
CA ALA A 349 5.55 27.52 14.17
C ALA A 349 4.75 26.47 14.96
N ASN A 350 4.39 25.37 14.31
CA ASN A 350 3.66 24.23 14.86
C ASN A 350 4.58 23.13 15.45
N GLY A 351 5.87 23.40 15.66
CA GLY A 351 6.83 22.44 16.23
C GLY A 351 7.37 21.38 15.26
N THR A 352 6.94 21.39 14.00
CA THR A 352 7.53 20.54 12.93
C THR A 352 8.79 21.18 12.34
N TYR A 353 9.52 20.41 11.52
CA TYR A 353 10.65 20.89 10.73
C TYR A 353 10.43 20.51 9.26
N THR A 354 10.57 21.47 8.36
CA THR A 354 10.63 21.22 6.91
C THR A 354 12.09 21.15 6.48
N VAL A 355 12.46 20.07 5.81
CA VAL A 355 13.81 19.80 5.33
C VAL A 355 13.81 19.69 3.80
N THR A 356 14.75 20.37 3.14
CA THR A 356 14.99 20.24 1.70
C THR A 356 16.02 19.15 1.44
N LEU A 357 15.60 18.18 0.62
CA LEU A 357 16.42 17.10 0.07
C LEU A 357 16.35 17.18 -1.46
N TYR A 358 17.26 16.50 -2.15
CA TYR A 358 17.39 16.57 -3.61
C TYR A 358 17.42 15.20 -4.30
N PRO A 359 16.38 14.35 -4.12
CA PRO A 359 16.24 13.13 -4.94
C PRO A 359 16.23 13.50 -6.42
N ASP A 360 16.96 12.73 -7.24
CA ASP A 360 17.16 12.99 -8.68
C ASP A 360 17.61 14.44 -8.99
N GLY A 361 18.36 15.08 -8.07
CA GLY A 361 18.82 16.47 -8.18
C GLY A 361 17.73 17.52 -7.97
N LYS A 362 16.48 17.12 -7.69
CA LYS A 362 15.33 18.01 -7.56
C LYS A 362 15.04 18.37 -6.10
N ALA A 363 15.17 19.66 -5.78
CA ALA A 363 14.74 20.23 -4.50
C ALA A 363 13.30 19.80 -4.16
N THR A 364 13.17 19.05 -3.06
CA THR A 364 11.93 18.45 -2.58
C THR A 364 11.88 18.65 -1.07
N GLU A 365 10.83 19.33 -0.61
CA GLU A 365 10.61 19.63 0.80
C GLU A 365 9.82 18.50 1.47
N VAL A 366 10.31 18.03 2.62
CA VAL A 366 9.61 17.06 3.47
C VAL A 366 9.47 17.65 4.88
N THR A 367 8.25 17.64 5.42
CA THR A 367 7.97 18.12 6.77
C THR A 367 7.85 16.93 7.72
N VAL A 368 8.63 16.94 8.79
CA VAL A 368 8.64 15.91 9.83
C VAL A 368 8.33 16.55 11.18
N SER A 369 7.79 15.77 12.12
CA SER A 369 7.60 16.27 13.49
C SER A 369 8.94 16.52 14.19
N GLY A 370 8.89 17.24 15.31
CA GLY A 370 10.03 17.40 16.19
C GLY A 370 10.35 16.22 17.10
N ASP A 371 9.66 15.09 17.01
CA ASP A 371 9.94 13.89 17.80
C ASP A 371 11.08 13.05 17.20
N VAL A 372 11.88 12.41 18.06
CA VAL A 372 13.02 11.59 17.63
C VAL A 372 13.04 10.22 18.32
N PRO A 373 13.51 9.15 17.64
CA PRO A 373 13.46 7.80 18.17
C PRO A 373 14.57 7.53 19.18
N VAL A 374 14.22 6.87 20.29
CA VAL A 374 15.14 6.59 21.39
C VAL A 374 15.13 5.13 21.85
N ASN A 375 16.29 4.67 22.33
CA ASN A 375 16.41 3.37 22.99
C ASN A 375 15.91 3.41 24.45
N GLN A 376 15.97 2.25 25.12
CA GLN A 376 15.54 2.04 26.52
C GLN A 376 16.18 2.99 27.55
N ARG A 377 17.26 3.70 27.19
CA ARG A 377 17.93 4.68 28.06
C ARG A 377 17.54 6.13 27.76
N GLY A 378 16.56 6.36 26.88
CA GLY A 378 16.14 7.69 26.43
C GLY A 378 17.19 8.40 25.58
N ARG A 379 18.13 7.67 24.99
CA ARG A 379 19.14 8.21 24.06
C ARG A 379 18.68 8.01 22.62
N ALA A 380 19.00 8.97 21.76
CA ALA A 380 18.87 8.85 20.30
C ALA A 380 19.37 7.48 19.82
N TYR A 381 18.59 6.83 18.96
CA TYR A 381 18.93 5.50 18.43
C TYR A 381 19.72 5.56 17.11
N TYR A 382 19.32 6.47 16.21
CA TYR A 382 20.04 6.80 14.99
C TYR A 382 20.97 8.01 15.26
N ALA A 383 21.09 9.01 14.37
CA ALA A 383 22.02 10.13 14.55
C ALA A 383 21.88 10.83 15.91
N HIS A 384 23.02 11.07 16.56
CA HIS A 384 23.09 11.48 17.96
C HIS A 384 24.13 12.59 18.20
N PRO A 385 24.10 13.32 19.33
CA PRO A 385 25.02 14.43 19.60
C PRO A 385 26.43 13.98 20.05
N GLY A 386 26.93 12.87 19.53
CA GLY A 386 28.22 12.28 19.92
C GLY A 386 28.29 11.96 21.42
N ARG A 387 29.39 12.39 22.06
CA ARG A 387 29.66 12.19 23.50
C ARG A 387 28.90 13.14 24.43
N ALA A 388 28.17 14.12 23.90
CA ALA A 388 27.37 15.02 24.72
C ALA A 388 26.18 14.26 25.32
N GLN A 389 25.96 14.39 26.63
CA GLN A 389 24.74 13.84 27.25
C GLN A 389 23.55 14.72 26.85
N GLY A 390 22.70 14.23 25.95
CA GLY A 390 21.55 14.97 25.44
C GLY A 390 20.64 14.17 24.51
N GLN A 391 19.55 14.83 24.11
CA GLN A 391 18.68 14.41 23.00
C GLN A 391 19.39 14.62 21.65
N VAL A 392 18.73 14.20 20.56
CA VAL A 392 19.15 14.45 19.16
C VAL A 392 19.53 15.93 18.89
N ASN A 393 20.49 16.14 17.99
CA ASN A 393 20.84 17.44 17.41
C ASN A 393 20.17 17.62 16.02
N TRP A 394 20.46 18.71 15.31
CA TRP A 394 19.85 18.98 14.00
C TRP A 394 20.08 17.87 12.95
N VAL A 395 21.14 17.05 13.09
CA VAL A 395 21.44 15.93 12.18
C VAL A 395 20.34 14.87 12.22
N GLY A 396 19.81 14.51 13.39
CA GLY A 396 18.74 13.53 13.49
C GLY A 396 17.40 14.01 12.94
N ILE A 397 17.18 15.33 12.82
CA ILE A 397 16.03 15.89 12.09
C ILE A 397 16.23 15.73 10.57
N TYR A 398 17.47 15.98 10.08
CA TYR A 398 17.82 15.78 8.67
C TYR A 398 17.75 14.30 8.25
N GLU A 399 18.28 13.41 9.10
CA GLU A 399 18.24 11.96 8.95
C GLU A 399 16.79 11.44 8.99
N LYS A 400 15.95 11.93 9.90
CA LYS A 400 14.51 11.62 9.94
C LYS A 400 13.79 12.04 8.66
N ALA A 401 14.07 13.24 8.16
CA ALA A 401 13.54 13.72 6.88
C ALA A 401 14.01 12.87 5.69
N ALA A 402 15.26 12.44 5.68
CA ALA A 402 15.78 11.54 4.66
C ALA A 402 15.14 10.15 4.76
N ALA A 403 15.02 9.58 5.96
CA ALA A 403 14.29 8.34 6.20
C ALA A 403 12.88 8.47 5.62
N GLN A 404 12.17 9.54 5.97
CA GLN A 404 10.84 9.88 5.47
C GLN A 404 10.77 9.93 3.93
N LEU A 405 11.59 10.74 3.25
CA LEU A 405 11.45 10.99 1.80
C LEU A 405 12.13 9.97 0.89
N ILE A 406 13.29 9.44 1.27
CA ILE A 406 14.14 8.62 0.38
C ILE A 406 14.54 7.28 0.98
N GLY A 407 14.48 7.12 2.29
CA GLY A 407 14.73 5.86 2.99
C GLY A 407 13.61 4.86 2.86
N GLY A 408 12.79 4.95 1.80
CA GLY A 408 11.55 4.19 1.78
C GLY A 408 10.68 4.55 2.99
N GLY A 409 10.72 5.80 3.45
CA GLY A 409 9.99 6.27 4.61
C GLY A 409 10.48 5.65 5.93
N SER A 410 11.45 4.75 5.87
CA SER A 410 12.01 4.03 7.01
C SER A 410 13.43 4.50 7.25
N TYR A 411 13.90 4.42 8.49
CA TYR A 411 15.34 4.49 8.72
C TYR A 411 16.08 3.30 8.09
N ASP A 412 15.46 2.11 8.03
CA ASP A 412 16.11 0.91 7.49
C ASP A 412 16.27 0.96 5.97
N GLY A 413 15.40 1.67 5.25
CA GLY A 413 15.53 1.84 3.79
C GLY A 413 16.61 2.85 3.39
N LEU A 414 17.26 3.53 4.34
CA LEU A 414 18.52 4.24 4.12
C LEU A 414 19.75 3.29 4.10
N THR A 415 19.58 1.98 4.24
CA THR A 415 20.71 1.03 4.32
C THR A 415 21.54 0.98 3.03
N ALA A 416 22.87 1.12 3.17
CA ALA A 416 23.86 0.75 2.16
C ALA A 416 23.77 1.44 0.78
N GLY A 417 23.40 2.73 0.77
CA GLY A 417 23.45 3.59 -0.42
C GLY A 417 24.88 3.94 -0.90
N HIS A 418 24.96 4.56 -2.08
CA HIS A 418 26.23 4.93 -2.72
C HIS A 418 26.79 6.25 -2.14
N PRO A 419 28.12 6.40 -1.97
CA PRO A 419 28.74 7.65 -1.51
C PRO A 419 28.29 8.89 -2.31
N ALA A 420 28.22 8.76 -3.64
CA ALA A 420 27.70 9.77 -4.58
C ALA A 420 26.34 10.32 -4.16
N SER A 421 25.41 9.42 -3.87
CA SER A 421 24.01 9.73 -3.58
C SER A 421 23.88 10.60 -2.33
N GLY A 422 24.79 10.46 -1.36
CA GLY A 422 24.79 11.30 -0.15
C GLY A 422 25.08 12.77 -0.45
N ILE A 423 25.98 13.03 -1.41
CA ILE A 423 26.25 14.39 -1.91
C ILE A 423 25.07 14.90 -2.74
N GLU A 424 24.56 14.07 -3.66
CA GLU A 424 23.47 14.42 -4.57
C GLU A 424 22.20 14.81 -3.80
N ILE A 425 21.79 13.99 -2.84
CA ILE A 425 20.60 14.20 -2.00
C ILE A 425 20.71 15.39 -1.07
N THR A 426 21.90 15.75 -0.59
CA THR A 426 22.10 16.87 0.34
C THR A 426 22.34 18.21 -0.35
N THR A 427 22.83 18.19 -1.59
CA THR A 427 23.23 19.42 -2.31
C THR A 427 22.51 19.69 -3.62
N GLY A 428 21.87 18.69 -4.23
CA GLY A 428 21.24 18.76 -5.55
C GLY A 428 22.22 18.83 -6.71
N ARG A 429 23.41 18.23 -6.54
CA ARG A 429 24.51 18.31 -7.51
C ARG A 429 25.04 16.94 -7.90
N ASP A 430 25.02 16.67 -9.18
CA ASP A 430 25.64 15.48 -9.80
C ASP A 430 27.09 15.30 -9.35
N THR A 431 27.50 14.05 -9.15
CA THR A 431 28.86 13.69 -8.73
C THR A 431 29.70 13.08 -9.85
N GLU A 432 31.01 13.24 -9.69
CA GLU A 432 32.05 12.55 -10.47
C GLU A 432 32.89 11.67 -9.55
N THR A 433 33.19 10.46 -10.02
CA THR A 433 34.04 9.47 -9.34
C THR A 433 35.50 9.69 -9.67
N TYR A 434 36.38 9.63 -8.67
CA TYR A 434 37.82 9.74 -8.83
C TYR A 434 38.58 8.69 -8.01
N GLY A 435 39.67 8.17 -8.58
CA GLY A 435 40.64 7.30 -7.92
C GLY A 435 40.90 5.97 -8.65
N PRO A 436 41.80 5.14 -8.11
CA PRO A 436 42.20 3.86 -8.69
C PRO A 436 41.20 2.71 -8.43
N GLY A 437 39.98 3.03 -7.98
CA GLY A 437 38.94 2.08 -7.62
C GLY A 437 38.25 1.41 -8.82
N PHE A 438 36.97 1.08 -8.70
CA PHE A 438 36.26 0.28 -9.71
C PHE A 438 36.27 0.92 -11.10
N ARG A 439 36.17 2.26 -11.18
CA ARG A 439 36.21 2.99 -12.45
C ARG A 439 37.64 3.30 -12.92
N ASN A 440 38.63 3.20 -12.04
CA ASN A 440 40.05 3.48 -12.25
C ASN A 440 40.32 4.71 -13.12
N THR A 441 40.06 5.89 -12.57
CA THR A 441 40.31 7.18 -13.23
C THR A 441 41.76 7.67 -13.07
N GLY A 442 42.64 6.84 -12.49
CA GLY A 442 43.97 7.23 -12.02
C GLY A 442 43.99 7.70 -10.57
N ASP A 443 45.19 7.76 -10.00
CA ASP A 443 45.42 8.19 -8.62
C ASP A 443 44.98 9.65 -8.39
N VAL A 444 44.36 9.91 -7.23
CA VAL A 444 43.99 11.26 -6.78
C VAL A 444 45.15 11.90 -6.05
N THR A 445 45.53 13.11 -6.45
CA THR A 445 46.54 13.90 -5.75
C THR A 445 45.96 14.74 -4.62
N VAL A 446 46.77 15.00 -3.59
CA VAL A 446 46.46 15.93 -2.49
C VAL A 446 46.07 17.31 -3.03
N GLY A 447 46.71 17.76 -4.12
CA GLY A 447 46.39 19.02 -4.79
C GLY A 447 44.98 19.04 -5.40
N GLN A 448 44.51 17.94 -6.00
CA GLN A 448 43.15 17.85 -6.52
C GLN A 448 42.10 17.91 -5.41
N ILE A 449 42.35 17.26 -4.26
CA ILE A 449 41.44 17.29 -3.11
C ILE A 449 41.39 18.71 -2.51
N ASP A 450 42.54 19.35 -2.33
CA ASP A 450 42.65 20.74 -1.86
C ASP A 450 41.94 21.73 -2.81
N GLU A 451 42.07 21.56 -4.13
CA GLU A 451 41.32 22.34 -5.13
C GLU A 451 39.81 22.10 -5.07
N MET A 452 39.36 20.86 -4.84
CA MET A 452 37.93 20.52 -4.67
C MET A 452 37.33 21.19 -3.44
N LEU A 453 37.97 21.07 -2.28
CA LEU A 453 37.52 21.72 -1.04
C LEU A 453 37.47 23.24 -1.19
N LYS A 454 38.51 23.86 -1.78
CA LYS A 454 38.55 25.31 -2.05
C LYS A 454 37.50 25.78 -3.05
N ALA A 455 37.05 24.91 -3.95
CA ALA A 455 35.93 25.17 -4.86
C ALA A 455 34.55 24.99 -4.18
N GLY A 456 34.49 24.56 -2.92
CA GLY A 456 33.23 24.27 -2.22
C GLY A 456 32.52 23.03 -2.75
N ARG A 457 33.30 22.06 -3.28
CA ARG A 457 32.81 20.75 -3.73
C ARG A 457 32.90 19.75 -2.56
N PRO A 458 31.79 19.21 -2.04
CA PRO A 458 31.83 18.12 -1.06
C PRO A 458 32.58 16.90 -1.63
N ILE A 459 33.19 16.12 -0.74
CA ILE A 459 33.97 14.93 -1.06
C ILE A 459 33.61 13.81 -0.07
N THR A 460 33.10 12.70 -0.59
CA THR A 460 32.86 11.45 0.15
C THR A 460 33.80 10.36 -0.38
N CYS A 461 34.24 9.45 0.47
CA CYS A 461 35.24 8.44 0.16
C CYS A 461 34.77 7.05 0.66
N LEU A 462 34.62 6.09 -0.24
CA LEU A 462 34.28 4.70 0.10
C LEU A 462 35.54 3.85 0.20
N THR A 463 35.62 2.99 1.20
CA THR A 463 36.76 2.07 1.36
C THR A 463 36.78 0.98 0.28
N GLN A 464 37.88 0.92 -0.47
CA GLN A 464 38.14 -0.09 -1.48
C GLN A 464 38.46 -1.45 -0.85
N PHE A 465 38.09 -2.54 -1.53
CA PHE A 465 38.24 -3.89 -0.98
C PHE A 465 39.67 -4.43 -1.02
N ARG A 466 40.46 -4.12 0.03
CA ARG A 466 41.49 -5.00 0.62
C ARG A 466 42.25 -4.36 1.79
N GLY A 467 42.12 -4.92 3.00
CA GLY A 467 43.08 -4.68 4.08
C GLY A 467 42.51 -4.97 5.46
N SER A 468 43.21 -5.74 6.29
CA SER A 468 42.79 -6.06 7.66
C SER A 468 43.29 -5.03 8.68
N ASP A 469 43.07 -3.74 8.40
CA ASP A 469 43.32 -2.70 9.39
C ASP A 469 42.06 -2.49 10.24
N ALA A 470 42.16 -2.77 11.54
CA ALA A 470 41.02 -2.65 12.46
C ALA A 470 40.61 -1.18 12.72
N ALA A 471 41.43 -0.20 12.32
CA ALA A 471 41.13 1.22 12.48
C ALA A 471 40.27 1.81 11.34
N ILE A 472 40.19 1.14 10.19
CA ILE A 472 39.47 1.62 8.99
C ILE A 472 38.40 0.61 8.59
N LEU A 473 37.15 1.07 8.52
CA LEU A 473 35.98 0.22 8.29
C LEU A 473 35.82 -0.13 6.80
N SER A 474 35.65 -1.42 6.51
CA SER A 474 35.34 -1.92 5.16
C SER A 474 33.85 -1.70 4.81
N TRP A 475 33.52 -1.44 3.54
CA TRP A 475 32.17 -1.03 3.09
C TRP A 475 31.63 0.23 3.81
N HIS A 476 32.51 1.17 4.16
CA HIS A 476 32.12 2.36 4.93
C HIS A 476 32.50 3.65 4.20
N VAL A 477 31.60 4.63 4.28
CA VAL A 477 31.79 5.94 3.66
C VAL A 477 32.33 6.93 4.70
N TYR A 478 33.44 7.56 4.37
CA TYR A 478 34.05 8.68 5.10
C TYR A 478 33.85 9.96 4.29
N PHE A 479 34.18 11.12 4.85
CA PHE A 479 34.21 12.39 4.10
C PHE A 479 35.49 13.18 4.39
N VAL A 480 35.97 13.94 3.41
CA VAL A 480 37.16 14.78 3.58
C VAL A 480 36.77 16.08 4.30
N THR A 481 37.53 16.44 5.33
CA THR A 481 37.33 17.69 6.09
C THR A 481 38.38 18.75 5.78
N ASP A 482 39.64 18.36 5.56
CA ASP A 482 40.75 19.28 5.32
C ASP A 482 41.94 18.60 4.61
N VAL A 483 42.89 19.42 4.14
CA VAL A 483 44.23 19.00 3.71
C VAL A 483 45.26 19.76 4.55
N ASN A 484 45.98 19.04 5.41
CA ASN A 484 46.99 19.62 6.29
C ASN A 484 48.16 20.20 5.48
N THR A 485 48.86 21.18 6.08
CA THR A 485 50.05 21.82 5.49
C THR A 485 51.24 20.88 5.28
N ASP A 486 51.21 19.66 5.85
CA ASP A 486 52.22 18.62 5.63
C ASP A 486 51.88 17.67 4.46
N GLY A 487 50.76 17.89 3.78
CA GLY A 487 50.27 17.07 2.67
C GLY A 487 49.44 15.86 3.10
N THR A 488 49.02 15.75 4.35
CA THR A 488 48.09 14.70 4.78
C THR A 488 46.62 15.10 4.53
N ILE A 489 45.86 14.17 3.97
CA ILE A 489 44.41 14.29 3.74
C ILE A 489 43.71 13.91 5.04
N VAL A 490 42.79 14.75 5.51
CA VAL A 490 42.01 14.52 6.74
C VAL A 490 40.62 14.02 6.37
N LEU A 491 40.25 12.84 6.87
CA LEU A 491 38.92 12.25 6.68
C LEU A 491 38.22 12.11 8.03
N GLN A 492 36.94 12.41 8.07
CA GLN A 492 36.06 12.18 9.20
C GLN A 492 35.21 10.93 8.94
N ASN A 493 35.13 10.08 9.97
CA ASN A 493 34.20 8.97 10.05
C ASN A 493 32.81 9.50 10.47
N PRO A 494 31.71 9.21 9.75
CA PRO A 494 30.37 9.65 10.14
C PRO A 494 29.86 9.01 11.43
N TRP A 495 30.47 7.92 11.93
CA TRP A 495 30.22 7.41 13.30
C TRP A 495 30.63 8.43 14.38
N GLY A 496 31.43 9.44 14.01
CA GLY A 496 31.83 10.52 14.89
C GLY A 496 32.54 10.02 16.14
N ARG A 497 32.26 10.65 17.28
CA ARG A 497 32.92 10.37 18.56
C ARG A 497 32.23 9.27 19.37
N GLY A 498 31.77 8.20 18.71
CA GLY A 498 31.11 7.05 19.33
C GLY A 498 31.91 6.33 20.42
N ASP A 499 31.25 5.36 21.06
CA ASP A 499 31.79 4.49 22.12
C ASP A 499 32.47 3.20 21.55
N GLU A 500 32.51 3.04 20.23
CA GLU A 500 33.08 1.88 19.51
C GLU A 500 34.61 1.77 19.72
N THR A 501 35.06 0.71 20.39
CA THR A 501 36.48 0.55 20.75
C THR A 501 37.34 0.10 19.58
N GLY A 502 38.20 0.99 19.07
CA GLY A 502 39.26 0.67 18.10
C GLY A 502 39.13 1.39 16.77
N VAL A 503 37.95 1.93 16.46
CA VAL A 503 37.69 2.76 15.28
C VAL A 503 38.10 4.21 15.56
N GLN A 504 38.71 4.89 14.59
CA GLN A 504 39.06 6.31 14.71
C GLN A 504 37.91 7.20 14.20
N ASP A 505 37.71 8.34 14.86
CA ASP A 505 36.80 9.40 14.43
C ASP A 505 37.42 10.19 13.27
N GLU A 506 38.70 10.54 13.38
CA GLU A 506 39.47 11.24 12.34
C GLU A 506 40.61 10.35 11.81
N LEU A 507 40.77 10.28 10.48
CA LEU A 507 41.91 9.64 9.81
C LEU A 507 42.80 10.70 9.15
N ARG A 508 44.12 10.50 9.18
CA ARG A 508 45.11 11.33 8.48
C ARG A 508 45.99 10.46 7.61
N LEU A 509 45.91 10.65 6.29
CA LEU A 509 46.52 9.75 5.31
C LEU A 509 47.45 10.51 4.37
N SER A 510 48.56 9.89 3.95
CA SER A 510 49.30 10.36 2.78
C SER A 510 48.54 10.06 1.48
N GLU A 511 48.95 10.70 0.38
CA GLU A 511 48.44 10.42 -0.97
C GLU A 511 48.48 8.92 -1.32
N ASP A 512 49.61 8.25 -1.05
CA ASP A 512 49.78 6.81 -1.27
C ASP A 512 48.81 5.97 -0.44
N GLN A 513 48.60 6.32 0.83
CA GLN A 513 47.70 5.60 1.73
C GLN A 513 46.24 5.80 1.32
N PHE A 514 45.88 7.02 0.92
CA PHE A 514 44.55 7.34 0.42
C PHE A 514 44.21 6.51 -0.82
N ASN A 515 45.06 6.55 -1.86
CA ASN A 515 44.82 5.82 -3.11
C ASN A 515 44.84 4.29 -2.94
N GLN A 516 45.54 3.76 -1.94
CA GLN A 516 45.48 2.33 -1.59
C GLN A 516 44.20 1.93 -0.86
N THR A 517 43.44 2.89 -0.31
CA THR A 517 42.33 2.62 0.63
C THR A 517 40.97 3.13 0.15
N PHE A 518 40.91 4.20 -0.65
CA PHE A 518 39.67 4.94 -0.94
C PHE A 518 39.44 5.19 -2.44
N GLU A 519 38.20 5.04 -2.89
CA GLU A 519 37.66 5.67 -4.10
C GLU A 519 36.79 6.84 -3.64
N LEU A 520 36.87 8.00 -4.30
CA LEU A 520 36.13 9.20 -3.89
C LEU A 520 35.08 9.61 -4.91
N GLU A 521 34.03 10.26 -4.40
CA GLU A 521 33.02 10.96 -5.19
C GLU A 521 33.05 12.43 -4.80
N SER A 522 32.94 13.34 -5.78
CA SER A 522 32.82 14.77 -5.53
C SER A 522 31.88 15.44 -6.52
N SER A 523 31.06 16.40 -6.07
CA SER A 523 30.10 17.09 -6.94
C SER A 523 30.76 17.83 -8.11
N GLY A 524 30.01 18.16 -9.15
CA GLY A 524 30.39 19.24 -10.07
C GLY A 524 30.49 20.63 -9.39
N LEU A 525 30.94 21.64 -10.15
CA LEU A 525 31.01 23.06 -9.74
C LEU A 525 29.64 23.70 -9.54
#